data_AF-A0A2D7WU53-F1
#
_entry.id   AF-A0A2D7WU53-F1
#
_cell.length_a   1.000
_cell.length_b   1.000
_cell.length_c   1.000
_cell.angle_alpha   90.00
_cell.angle_beta   90.00
_cell.angle_gamma   90.00
#
_symmetry.space_group_name_H-M   'P 1'
#
loop_
_entity.id
_entity.type
_entity.pdbx_description
1 polymer ?
#
loop_
_entity_poly.entity_id
_entity_poly.type
_entity_poly.pdbx_seq_one_letter_code
_entity_poly.pdbx_strand_id
1 'polypeptide(L)'
;TGGTIVSSALKLMHKIIESRYSPAEWNIYAAQASDGDNWNDDSPVCGKILADNILPLVQYFAYVEITPQDHQMLWYEYEKIQEQFPQSFALQQIADPGEIYPVFRQLFERKAA
;
A
#
# COMPACT_ATOMS: atom_id res chain seq x y z
N THR A 1 9.46 6.92 23.22
CA THR A 1 8.51 7.45 22.23
C THR A 1 8.55 6.53 21.04
N GLY A 2 7.60 5.61 20.93
CA GLY A 2 7.58 4.58 19.88
C GLY A 2 6.55 4.97 18.83
N GLY A 3 7.01 5.48 17.69
CA GLY A 3 6.20 5.60 16.49
C GLY A 3 6.27 4.30 15.68
N THR A 4 5.27 4.05 14.85
CA THR A 4 5.28 2.95 13.88
C THR A 4 6.33 3.22 12.80
N ILE A 5 7.05 2.17 12.37
CA ILE A 5 8.02 2.21 11.28
C ILE A 5 7.51 1.27 10.17
N VAL A 6 6.73 1.81 9.25
CA VAL A 6 6.08 1.05 8.17
C VAL A 6 7.11 0.43 7.22
N SER A 7 8.26 1.07 7.00
CA SER A 7 9.29 0.53 6.11
C SER A 7 9.83 -0.83 6.56
N SER A 8 9.73 -1.14 7.86
CA SER A 8 10.13 -2.44 8.39
C SER A 8 9.23 -3.57 7.88
N ALA A 9 7.92 -3.33 7.78
CA ALA A 9 6.95 -4.27 7.24
C ALA A 9 7.12 -4.45 5.74
N LEU A 10 7.36 -3.37 5.00
CA LEU A 10 7.62 -3.41 3.55
C LEU A 10 8.91 -4.17 3.22
N LYS A 11 9.99 -3.96 3.98
CA LYS A 11 11.24 -4.74 3.84
C LYS A 11 11.00 -6.23 4.09
N LEU A 12 10.19 -6.56 5.10
CA LEU A 12 9.85 -7.95 5.40
C LEU A 12 9.01 -8.58 4.28
N MET A 13 8.02 -7.85 3.76
CA MET A 13 7.22 -8.28 2.62
C MET A 13 8.11 -8.58 1.41
N HIS A 14 9.01 -7.66 1.05
CA HIS A 14 9.95 -7.86 -0.07
C HIS A 14 10.79 -9.13 0.13
N LYS A 15 11.38 -9.32 1.32
CA LYS A 15 12.14 -10.53 1.66
C LYS A 15 11.31 -11.81 1.55
N ILE A 16 10.04 -11.78 1.96
CA ILE A 16 9.14 -12.94 1.87
C ILE A 16 8.83 -13.26 0.41
N ILE A 17 8.59 -12.26 -0.43
CA ILE A 17 8.36 -12.45 -1.86
C ILE A 17 9.58 -13.14 -2.49
N GLU A 18 10.78 -12.57 -2.32
CA GLU A 18 12.01 -13.11 -2.89
C GLU A 18 12.31 -14.56 -2.43
N SER A 19 12.03 -14.87 -1.16
CA SER A 19 12.39 -16.16 -0.58
C SER A 19 11.35 -17.28 -0.81
N ARG A 20 10.09 -16.94 -1.05
CA ARG A 20 8.98 -17.91 -1.01
C ARG A 20 8.01 -17.83 -2.18
N TYR A 21 7.94 -16.70 -2.87
CA TYR A 21 6.90 -16.41 -3.86
C TYR A 21 7.50 -15.73 -5.09
N SER A 22 8.22 -16.49 -5.92
CA SER A 22 8.75 -15.99 -7.19
C SER A 22 7.61 -15.47 -8.09
N PRO A 23 7.68 -14.23 -8.61
CA PRO A 23 6.68 -13.71 -9.54
C PRO A 23 6.58 -14.48 -10.86
N ALA A 24 7.58 -15.31 -11.20
CA ALA A 24 7.50 -16.22 -12.35
C ALA A 24 6.52 -17.39 -12.13
N GLU A 25 6.19 -17.68 -10.87
CA GLU A 25 5.34 -18.81 -10.47
C GLU A 25 4.03 -18.35 -9.81
N TRP A 26 4.00 -17.13 -9.27
CA TRP A 26 2.88 -16.60 -8.48
C TRP A 26 2.37 -15.26 -9.01
N ASN A 27 1.05 -15.11 -9.05
CA ASN A 27 0.42 -13.80 -9.14
C ASN A 27 0.27 -13.23 -7.72
N ILE A 28 0.98 -12.14 -7.43
CA ILE A 28 1.06 -11.57 -6.09
C ILE A 28 0.17 -10.33 -5.99
N TYR A 29 -0.66 -10.29 -4.96
CA TYR A 29 -1.56 -9.18 -4.64
C TYR A 29 -1.33 -8.77 -3.19
N ALA A 30 -1.18 -7.47 -2.95
CA ALA A 30 -0.87 -6.93 -1.64
C ALA A 30 -1.96 -5.96 -1.18
N ALA A 31 -2.23 -5.97 0.13
CA ALA A 31 -3.13 -5.03 0.78
C ALA A 31 -2.50 -4.57 2.10
N GLN A 32 -2.32 -3.26 2.26
CA GLN A 32 -1.89 -2.62 3.49
C GLN A 32 -3.07 -1.83 4.06
N ALA A 33 -3.48 -2.17 5.27
CA ALA A 33 -4.45 -1.39 6.04
C ALA A 33 -3.73 -0.75 7.24
N SER A 34 -3.86 0.56 7.42
CA SER A 34 -3.19 1.32 8.49
C SER A 34 -4.01 2.55 8.84
N ASP A 35 -3.86 3.10 10.04
CA ASP A 35 -4.38 4.43 10.42
C ASP A 35 -3.54 5.60 9.87
N GLY A 36 -2.52 5.31 9.07
CA GLY A 36 -1.60 6.29 8.47
C GLY A 36 -0.47 6.76 9.40
N ASP A 37 -0.49 6.40 10.69
CA ASP A 37 0.56 6.82 11.62
C ASP A 37 1.90 6.16 11.24
N ASN A 38 2.88 6.99 10.91
CA ASN A 38 4.21 6.57 10.56
C ASN A 38 5.21 7.64 10.96
N TRP A 39 6.44 7.23 11.24
CA TRP A 39 7.48 8.20 11.53
C TRP A 39 7.79 9.04 10.30
N ASN A 40 7.82 10.38 10.43
CA ASN A 40 7.94 11.29 9.27
C ASN A 40 9.13 11.00 8.36
N ASP A 41 10.28 10.64 8.95
CA ASP A 41 11.49 10.30 8.20
C ASP A 41 11.43 8.92 7.53
N ASP A 42 10.44 8.09 7.88
CA ASP A 42 10.22 6.75 7.34
C ASP A 42 9.29 6.74 6.13
N SER A 43 8.35 7.69 6.01
CA SER A 43 7.41 7.72 4.87
C SER A 43 8.12 7.78 3.51
N PRO A 44 9.12 8.67 3.26
CA PRO A 44 9.88 8.66 2.01
C PRO A 44 10.60 7.33 1.72
N VAL A 45 11.02 6.63 2.77
CA VAL A 45 11.63 5.29 2.65
C VAL A 45 10.58 4.27 2.21
N CYS A 46 9.35 4.36 2.69
CA CYS A 46 8.23 3.51 2.26
C CYS A 46 7.92 3.69 0.78
N GLY A 47 7.83 4.95 0.31
CA GLY A 47 7.62 5.26 -1.10
C GLY A 47 8.72 4.63 -1.98
N LYS A 48 9.98 4.78 -1.58
CA LYS A 48 11.12 4.18 -2.28
C LYS A 48 11.03 2.65 -2.35
N ILE A 49 10.75 1.98 -1.23
CA ILE A 49 10.65 0.50 -1.19
C ILE A 49 9.48 0.03 -2.07
N LEU A 50 8.35 0.73 -2.03
CA LEU A 50 7.22 0.38 -2.88
C LEU A 50 7.60 0.47 -4.37
N ALA A 51 8.12 1.62 -4.80
CA ALA A 51 8.47 1.86 -6.20
C ALA A 51 9.57 0.91 -6.71
N ASP A 52 10.66 0.79 -5.94
CA ASP A 52 11.88 0.13 -6.42
C ASP A 52 11.87 -1.39 -6.18
N ASN A 53 11.17 -1.87 -5.16
CA ASN A 53 11.30 -3.27 -4.69
C ASN A 53 10.01 -4.06 -4.71
N ILE A 54 8.85 -3.46 -4.43
CA ILE A 54 7.60 -4.22 -4.28
C ILE A 54 6.75 -4.19 -5.54
N LEU A 55 6.45 -2.98 -6.06
CA LEU A 55 5.58 -2.81 -7.21
C LEU A 55 6.03 -3.54 -8.49
N PRO A 56 7.34 -3.72 -8.77
CA PRO A 56 7.78 -4.55 -9.88
C PRO A 56 7.48 -6.05 -9.72
N LEU A 57 7.18 -6.52 -8.50
CA LEU A 57 7.01 -7.93 -8.17
C LEU A 57 5.55 -8.33 -7.93
N VAL A 58 4.64 -7.35 -7.86
CA VAL A 58 3.21 -7.59 -7.57
C VAL A 58 2.34 -7.11 -8.72
N GLN A 59 1.20 -7.78 -8.92
CA GLN A 59 0.24 -7.40 -9.95
C GLN A 59 -0.63 -6.23 -9.49
N TYR A 60 -0.83 -6.12 -8.17
CA TYR A 60 -1.62 -5.06 -7.58
C TYR A 60 -1.28 -4.88 -6.10
N PHE A 61 -1.23 -3.63 -5.65
CA PHE A 61 -1.06 -3.23 -4.27
C PHE A 61 -2.14 -2.22 -3.90
N ALA A 62 -2.92 -2.50 -2.86
CA ALA A 62 -3.89 -1.58 -2.30
C ALA A 62 -3.42 -1.07 -0.94
N TYR A 63 -3.32 0.25 -0.77
CA TYR A 63 -3.26 0.88 0.53
C TYR A 63 -4.64 1.41 0.92
N VAL A 64 -5.04 1.09 2.15
CA VAL A 64 -6.29 1.53 2.75
C VAL A 64 -5.97 2.25 4.06
N GLU A 65 -6.21 3.54 4.10
CA GLU A 65 -6.09 4.33 5.31
C GLU A 65 -7.38 4.25 6.13
N ILE A 66 -7.31 3.75 7.35
CA ILE A 66 -8.45 3.56 8.24
C ILE A 66 -8.40 4.63 9.32
N THR A 67 -8.88 5.81 8.98
CA THR A 67 -8.89 6.96 9.88
C THR A 67 -10.04 7.91 9.52
N PRO A 68 -10.83 8.39 10.50
CA PRO A 68 -11.78 9.47 10.28
C PRO A 68 -11.12 10.86 10.37
N GLN A 69 -9.81 10.94 10.64
CA GLN A 69 -9.05 12.19 10.71
C GLN A 69 -8.48 12.60 9.34
N ASP A 70 -7.82 13.75 9.30
CA ASP A 70 -7.04 14.19 8.15
C ASP A 70 -5.94 13.18 7.80
N HIS A 71 -5.62 13.12 6.51
CA HIS A 71 -4.57 12.26 5.97
C HIS A 71 -3.23 12.45 6.67
N GLN A 72 -2.54 11.33 6.90
CA GLN A 72 -1.22 11.33 7.52
C GLN A 72 -0.11 11.46 6.48
N MET A 73 1.12 11.68 6.93
CA MET A 73 2.29 11.82 6.04
C MET A 73 2.47 10.65 5.07
N LEU A 74 2.07 9.44 5.48
CA LEU A 74 2.16 8.25 4.64
C LEU A 74 1.22 8.33 3.42
N TRP A 75 0.01 8.88 3.59
CA TRP A 75 -0.94 9.11 2.50
C TRP A 75 -0.32 9.97 1.40
N TYR A 76 0.18 11.16 1.75
CA TYR A 76 0.76 12.10 0.77
C TYR A 76 1.98 11.54 0.05
N GLU A 77 2.74 10.66 0.72
CA GLU A 77 3.82 9.95 0.05
C GLU A 77 3.29 8.91 -0.94
N TYR A 78 2.25 8.17 -0.56
CA TYR A 78 1.65 7.15 -1.41
C TYR A 78 0.80 7.72 -2.55
N GLU A 79 0.30 8.95 -2.47
CA GLU A 79 -0.29 9.67 -3.61
C GLU A 79 0.72 9.78 -4.76
N LYS A 80 1.99 10.12 -4.45
CA LYS A 80 3.07 10.16 -5.46
C LYS A 80 3.32 8.78 -6.08
N ILE A 81 3.14 7.72 -5.30
CA ILE A 81 3.25 6.33 -5.79
C ILE A 81 2.08 6.01 -6.72
N GLN A 82 0.85 6.41 -6.37
CA GLN A 82 -0.32 6.22 -7.22
C GLN A 82 -0.18 6.95 -8.56
N GLU A 83 0.37 8.17 -8.55
CA GLU A 83 0.66 8.94 -9.78
C GLU A 83 1.67 8.22 -10.69
N GLN A 84 2.70 7.60 -10.10
CA GLN A 84 3.74 6.88 -10.84
C GLN A 84 3.28 5.48 -11.32
N PHE A 85 2.42 4.81 -10.55
CA PHE A 85 2.00 3.42 -10.79
C PHE A 85 0.46 3.26 -10.79
N PRO A 86 -0.30 4.01 -11.61
CA PRO A 86 -1.77 4.06 -11.53
C PRO A 86 -2.46 2.73 -11.91
N GLN A 87 -1.74 1.82 -12.57
CA GLN A 87 -2.26 0.53 -12.98
C GLN A 87 -2.10 -0.55 -11.89
N SER A 88 -1.03 -0.50 -11.11
CA SER A 88 -0.66 -1.53 -10.13
C SER A 88 -0.77 -1.07 -8.68
N PHE A 89 -1.04 0.21 -8.41
CA PHE A 89 -1.23 0.74 -7.07
C PHE A 89 -2.61 1.41 -6.91
N ALA A 90 -3.22 1.25 -5.75
CA ALA A 90 -4.44 1.95 -5.38
C ALA A 90 -4.38 2.47 -3.95
N LEU A 91 -4.99 3.64 -3.77
CA LEU A 91 -5.07 4.38 -2.53
C LEU A 91 -6.55 4.61 -2.21
N GLN A 92 -7.00 4.24 -1.02
CA GLN A 92 -8.37 4.45 -0.54
C GLN A 92 -8.38 4.80 0.94
N GLN A 93 -9.43 5.49 1.39
CA GLN A 93 -9.68 5.77 2.80
C GLN A 93 -10.98 5.08 3.24
N ILE A 94 -11.01 4.63 4.49
CA ILE A 94 -12.19 4.18 5.21
C ILE A 94 -12.29 5.01 6.49
N ALA A 95 -13.23 5.96 6.52
CA ALA A 95 -13.52 6.78 7.68
C ALA A 95 -14.61 6.17 8.58
N ASP A 96 -15.50 5.35 8.02
CA ASP A 96 -16.61 4.69 8.72
C ASP A 96 -16.74 3.20 8.35
N PRO A 97 -17.15 2.31 9.27
CA PRO A 97 -17.33 0.88 8.97
C PRO A 97 -18.29 0.57 7.80
N GLY A 98 -19.28 1.43 7.55
CA GLY A 98 -20.19 1.33 6.39
C GLY A 98 -19.49 1.50 5.05
N GLU A 99 -18.29 2.10 5.02
CA GLU A 99 -17.48 2.29 3.81
C GLU A 99 -16.65 1.06 3.44
N ILE A 100 -16.51 0.08 4.34
CA ILE A 100 -15.72 -1.13 4.09
C ILE A 100 -16.20 -1.83 2.81
N TYR A 101 -17.48 -2.18 2.72
CA TYR A 101 -17.99 -2.88 1.54
C TYR A 101 -17.82 -2.09 0.23
N PRO A 102 -18.24 -0.81 0.11
CA PRO A 102 -18.07 -0.05 -1.12
C PRO A 102 -16.60 0.17 -1.50
N VAL A 103 -15.69 0.43 -0.55
CA VAL A 103 -14.26 0.59 -0.84
C VAL A 103 -13.64 -0.69 -1.39
N PHE A 104 -13.91 -1.84 -0.78
CA PHE A 104 -13.43 -3.12 -1.30
C PHE A 104 -14.04 -3.43 -2.67
N ARG A 105 -15.32 -3.11 -2.90
CA ARG A 105 -15.94 -3.27 -4.22
C ARG A 105 -15.25 -2.43 -5.29
N GLN A 106 -14.86 -1.19 -4.97
CA GLN A 106 -14.15 -0.30 -5.88
C GLN A 106 -12.72 -0.78 -6.16
N LEU A 107 -11.98 -1.21 -5.13
CA LEU A 107 -10.61 -1.72 -5.27
C LEU A 107 -10.53 -2.94 -6.21
N PHE A 108 -11.52 -3.82 -6.15
CA PHE A 108 -11.57 -5.05 -6.93
C PHE A 108 -12.55 -4.99 -8.11
N GLU A 109 -13.03 -3.80 -8.46
CA GLU A 109 -13.86 -3.63 -9.64
C GLU A 109 -13.04 -3.93 -10.89
N ARG A 110 -13.67 -4.60 -11.84
CA ARG A 110 -13.03 -4.96 -13.10
C ARG A 110 -12.82 -3.68 -13.91
N LYS A 111 -11.59 -3.16 -13.91
CA LYS A 111 -11.21 -2.06 -14.81
C LYS A 111 -11.42 -2.54 -16.25
N ALA A 112 -12.20 -1.80 -17.04
CA ALA A 112 -12.42 -2.12 -18.45
C ALA A 112 -11.07 -2.13 -19.19
N ALA A 113 -10.89 -3.15 -20.04
CA ALA A 113 -9.67 -3.38 -20.81
C ALA A 113 -9.47 -2.34 -21.92
#